data_AF-A0A562WMI4-F1
#
_entry.id   AF-A0A562WMI4-F1
#
_cell.length_a   1.000
_cell.length_b   1.000
_cell.length_c   1.000
_cell.angle_alpha   90.00
_cell.angle_beta   90.00
_cell.angle_gamma   90.00
#
_symmetry.space_group_name_H-M   'P 1'
#
loop_
_entity.id
_entity.type
_entity.pdbx_description
1 polymer ?
#
loop_
_entity_poly.entity_id
_entity_poly.type
_entity_poly.pdbx_seq_one_letter_code
_entity_poly.pdbx_strand_id
1 'polypeptide(L)'
;MSHRDDVCAWLRERGTETIAHPGGTLYAHLCRVHDLLGTFGHGGDVRLAGLTHAAYGTDGFDLALLDPCDREPLRALVGADAEQLVYLYGACDRRRSWPDLVTTRHLVDRFTGRVETLAPELLRPFVDLSIVNELDVLVHDPTVARRYGDYFRSLFATWAPVASSGVTAETRRLLARSP
;
A
#
# COMPACT_ATOMS: atom_id res chain seq x y z
N MET A 1 -10.63 -22.65 7.80
CA MET A 1 -9.38 -21.91 7.59
C MET A 1 -9.70 -20.43 7.72
N SER A 2 -8.78 -19.61 8.25
CA SER A 2 -9.03 -18.16 8.33
C SER A 2 -8.96 -17.57 6.93
N HIS A 3 -9.76 -16.55 6.64
CA HIS A 3 -9.75 -15.83 5.36
C HIS A 3 -8.33 -15.31 5.01
N ARG A 4 -7.52 -14.99 6.02
CA ARG A 4 -6.10 -14.66 5.86
C ARG A 4 -5.26 -15.84 5.36
N ASP A 5 -5.53 -17.05 5.81
CA ASP A 5 -4.74 -18.24 5.45
C ASP A 5 -4.91 -18.58 3.97
N ASP A 6 -6.14 -18.43 3.45
CA ASP A 6 -6.46 -18.64 2.03
C ASP A 6 -5.71 -17.61 1.16
N VAL A 7 -5.69 -16.34 1.57
CA VAL A 7 -4.93 -15.28 0.89
C VAL A 7 -3.43 -15.54 0.95
N CYS A 8 -2.90 -15.98 2.10
CA CYS A 8 -1.49 -16.34 2.22
C CYS A 8 -1.12 -17.53 1.34
N ALA A 9 -2.00 -18.53 1.18
CA ALA A 9 -1.77 -19.64 0.25
C ALA A 9 -1.71 -19.15 -1.19
N TRP A 10 -2.68 -18.33 -1.60
CA TRP A 10 -2.73 -17.72 -2.93
C TRP A 10 -1.47 -16.90 -3.25
N LEU A 11 -0.95 -16.12 -2.30
CA LEU A 11 0.29 -15.36 -2.49
C LEU A 11 1.51 -16.28 -2.72
N ARG A 12 1.59 -17.40 -2.00
CA ARG A 12 2.68 -18.37 -2.17
C ARG A 12 2.61 -19.08 -3.52
N GLU A 13 1.41 -19.47 -3.95
CA GLU A 13 1.18 -20.06 -5.27
C GLU A 13 1.65 -19.14 -6.41
N ARG A 14 1.59 -17.82 -6.19
CA ARG A 14 2.13 -16.81 -7.12
C ARG A 14 3.62 -16.52 -6.98
N GLY A 15 4.34 -17.31 -6.18
CA GLY A 15 5.80 -17.26 -6.08
C GLY A 15 6.34 -16.08 -5.27
N THR A 16 5.50 -15.38 -4.51
CA THR A 16 5.92 -14.19 -3.73
C THR A 16 7.00 -14.48 -2.68
N GLU A 17 7.18 -15.73 -2.27
CA GLU A 17 8.27 -16.19 -1.40
C GLU A 17 9.64 -16.21 -2.08
N THR A 18 9.71 -16.11 -3.41
CA THR A 18 10.96 -16.13 -4.18
C THR A 18 11.34 -14.78 -4.78
N ILE A 19 10.42 -13.82 -4.76
CA ILE A 19 10.62 -12.47 -5.28
C ILE A 19 11.38 -11.66 -4.24
N ALA A 20 12.62 -11.27 -4.54
CA ALA A 20 13.43 -10.43 -3.67
C ALA A 20 12.77 -9.05 -3.47
N HIS A 21 12.71 -8.61 -2.22
CA HIS A 21 12.11 -7.33 -1.83
C HIS A 21 12.78 -6.81 -0.55
N PRO A 22 12.76 -5.50 -0.25
CA PRO A 22 13.23 -4.97 1.03
C PRO A 22 12.77 -5.79 2.24
N GLY A 23 13.74 -6.24 3.04
CA GLY A 23 13.48 -7.06 4.22
C GLY A 23 13.19 -8.53 3.92
N GLY A 24 13.64 -9.03 2.77
CA GLY A 24 13.62 -10.45 2.40
C GLY A 24 12.89 -10.70 1.09
N THR A 25 11.62 -11.08 1.19
CA THR A 25 10.78 -11.48 0.05
C THR A 25 9.54 -10.60 -0.03
N LEU A 26 8.92 -10.53 -1.21
CA LEU A 26 7.65 -9.83 -1.40
C LEU A 26 6.58 -10.39 -0.44
N TYR A 27 6.52 -11.71 -0.25
CA TYR A 27 5.62 -12.34 0.71
C TYR A 27 5.82 -11.81 2.14
N ALA A 28 7.08 -11.74 2.59
CA ALA A 28 7.40 -11.26 3.93
C ALA A 28 7.00 -9.79 4.13
N HIS A 29 7.25 -8.95 3.12
CA HIS A 29 6.82 -7.55 3.11
C HIS A 29 5.30 -7.40 3.19
N LEU A 30 4.55 -8.11 2.34
CA LEU A 30 3.09 -8.07 2.32
C LEU A 30 2.49 -8.49 3.68
N CYS A 31 3.07 -9.51 4.32
CA CYS A 31 2.69 -9.92 5.67
C CYS A 31 2.95 -8.82 6.71
N ARG A 32 4.11 -8.15 6.66
CA ARG A 32 4.44 -7.05 7.58
C ARG A 32 3.49 -5.87 7.40
N VAL A 33 3.17 -5.49 6.16
CA VAL A 33 2.21 -4.40 5.87
C VAL A 33 0.82 -4.74 6.43
N HIS A 34 0.32 -5.96 6.20
CA HIS A 34 -0.93 -6.45 6.78
C HIS A 34 -0.94 -6.37 8.32
N ASP A 35 0.14 -6.81 8.96
CA ASP A 35 0.24 -6.84 10.41
C ASP A 35 0.33 -5.42 10.99
N LEU A 36 1.13 -4.54 10.37
CA LEU A 36 1.24 -3.12 10.75
C LEU A 36 -0.11 -2.40 10.67
N LEU A 37 -0.87 -2.58 9.58
CA LEU A 37 -2.22 -2.02 9.47
C LEU A 37 -3.13 -2.51 10.61
N GLY A 38 -3.00 -3.77 11.00
CA GLY A 38 -3.68 -4.32 12.18
C GLY A 38 -3.27 -3.64 13.49
N THR A 39 -1.97 -3.37 13.69
CA THR A 39 -1.49 -2.63 14.88
C THR A 39 -2.02 -1.20 14.96
N PHE A 40 -2.33 -0.58 13.81
CA PHE A 40 -2.94 0.74 13.73
C PHE A 40 -4.48 0.73 13.81
N GLY A 41 -5.08 -0.44 14.05
CA GLY A 41 -6.51 -0.59 14.30
C GLY A 41 -7.38 -0.68 13.04
N HIS A 42 -6.79 -0.92 11.88
CA HIS A 42 -7.55 -1.13 10.65
C HIS A 42 -8.36 -2.43 10.66
N GLY A 43 -9.54 -2.40 10.03
CA GLY A 43 -10.44 -3.55 9.88
C GLY A 43 -9.92 -4.61 8.91
N GLY A 44 -10.68 -5.70 8.77
CA GLY A 44 -10.32 -6.85 7.93
C GLY A 44 -10.00 -6.46 6.49
N ASP A 45 -10.89 -5.69 5.85
CA ASP A 45 -10.76 -5.37 4.42
C ASP A 45 -9.50 -4.57 4.10
N VAL A 46 -9.17 -3.56 4.91
CA VAL A 46 -7.95 -2.75 4.71
C VAL A 46 -6.69 -3.58 4.95
N ARG A 47 -6.72 -4.50 5.92
CA ARG A 47 -5.59 -5.41 6.19
C ARG A 47 -5.39 -6.39 5.04
N LEU A 48 -6.48 -6.97 4.51
CA LEU A 48 -6.43 -7.85 3.35
C LEU A 48 -5.97 -7.11 2.09
N ALA A 49 -6.40 -5.86 1.91
CA ALA A 49 -5.87 -4.99 0.88
C ALA A 49 -4.37 -4.79 1.06
N GLY A 50 -3.88 -4.53 2.29
CA GLY A 50 -2.45 -4.44 2.57
C GLY A 50 -1.66 -5.72 2.27
N LEU A 51 -2.24 -6.88 2.58
CA LEU A 51 -1.67 -8.19 2.27
C LEU A 51 -1.56 -8.46 0.76
N THR A 52 -2.40 -7.81 -0.05
CA THR A 52 -2.51 -8.07 -1.49
C THR A 52 -2.27 -6.83 -2.35
N HIS A 53 -1.74 -5.74 -1.77
CA HIS A 53 -1.72 -4.43 -2.45
C HIS A 53 -0.89 -4.43 -3.74
N ALA A 54 0.10 -5.31 -3.85
CA ALA A 54 0.94 -5.48 -5.03
C ALA A 54 0.33 -6.40 -6.10
N ALA A 55 -0.92 -6.86 -5.93
CA ALA A 55 -1.53 -7.82 -6.85
C ALA A 55 -1.59 -7.30 -8.29
N TYR A 56 -1.89 -6.02 -8.47
CA TYR A 56 -1.92 -5.34 -9.77
C TYR A 56 -0.62 -4.57 -10.07
N GLY A 57 0.44 -4.87 -9.32
CA GLY A 57 1.69 -4.12 -9.32
C GLY A 57 1.60 -2.79 -8.59
N THR A 58 2.73 -2.10 -8.49
CA THR A 58 2.87 -0.83 -7.77
C THR A 58 3.64 0.15 -8.63
N ASP A 59 3.29 1.43 -8.64
CA ASP A 59 4.09 2.44 -9.34
C ASP A 59 5.49 2.55 -8.69
N GLY A 60 6.53 2.22 -9.47
CA GLY A 60 7.91 2.02 -9.00
C GLY A 60 8.32 0.56 -8.72
N PHE A 61 7.40 -0.40 -8.88
CA PHE A 61 7.66 -1.84 -8.81
C PHE A 61 6.79 -2.59 -9.82
N ASP A 62 7.36 -2.88 -11.00
CA ASP A 62 6.63 -3.31 -12.20
C ASP A 62 6.04 -4.73 -12.12
N LEU A 63 6.36 -5.51 -11.08
CA LEU A 63 5.86 -6.87 -10.95
C LEU A 63 4.40 -6.86 -10.50
N ALA A 64 3.52 -7.38 -11.35
CA ALA A 64 2.12 -7.66 -11.04
C ALA A 64 1.88 -9.16 -10.87
N LEU A 65 1.04 -9.52 -9.90
CA LEU A 65 0.64 -10.90 -9.62
C LEU A 65 -0.59 -11.32 -10.42
N LEU A 66 -1.40 -10.35 -10.84
CA LEU A 66 -2.62 -10.49 -11.64
C LEU A 66 -2.65 -9.40 -12.71
N ASP A 67 -3.33 -9.70 -13.82
CA ASP A 67 -3.70 -8.69 -14.81
C ASP A 67 -4.73 -7.72 -14.19
N PRO A 68 -4.50 -6.39 -14.18
CA PRO A 68 -5.48 -5.41 -13.69
C PRO A 68 -6.81 -5.42 -14.45
N CYS A 69 -6.88 -6.01 -15.64
CA CYS A 69 -8.13 -6.23 -16.38
C CYS A 69 -8.92 -7.45 -15.90
N ASP A 70 -8.30 -8.39 -15.17
CA ASP A 70 -8.93 -9.60 -14.62
C ASP A 70 -9.00 -9.55 -13.10
N ARG A 71 -9.91 -8.73 -12.58
CA ARG A 71 -10.03 -8.39 -11.15
C ARG A 71 -10.83 -9.40 -10.33
N GLU A 72 -11.70 -10.17 -10.98
CA GLU A 72 -12.66 -11.05 -10.31
C GLU A 72 -11.98 -12.11 -9.41
N PRO A 73 -10.87 -12.76 -9.81
CA PRO A 73 -10.20 -13.72 -8.94
C PRO A 73 -9.77 -13.15 -7.60
N LEU A 74 -9.24 -11.92 -7.58
CA LEU A 74 -8.86 -11.26 -6.33
C LEU A 74 -10.10 -10.84 -5.55
N ARG A 75 -11.10 -10.27 -6.23
CA ARG A 75 -12.35 -9.81 -5.63
C ARG A 75 -13.09 -10.93 -4.91
N ALA A 76 -13.16 -12.11 -5.51
CA ALA A 76 -13.77 -13.30 -4.92
C ALA A 76 -12.98 -13.79 -3.69
N LEU A 77 -11.66 -13.60 -3.69
CA LEU A 77 -10.77 -14.04 -2.62
C LEU A 77 -10.80 -13.10 -1.41
N VAL A 78 -10.68 -11.79 -1.60
CA VAL A 78 -10.53 -10.80 -0.51
C VAL A 78 -11.79 -9.99 -0.21
N GLY A 79 -12.83 -10.13 -1.04
CA GLY A 79 -14.04 -9.32 -0.97
C GLY A 79 -13.94 -8.00 -1.76
N ALA A 80 -15.11 -7.42 -2.03
CA ALA A 80 -15.27 -6.26 -2.89
C ALA A 80 -14.52 -5.01 -2.39
N ASP A 81 -14.61 -4.73 -1.09
CA ASP A 81 -14.08 -3.50 -0.51
C ASP A 81 -12.55 -3.54 -0.41
N ALA A 82 -11.99 -4.69 -0.04
CA ALA A 82 -10.55 -4.90 -0.03
C ALA A 82 -9.98 -4.82 -1.46
N GLU A 83 -10.60 -5.51 -2.42
CA GLU A 83 -10.13 -5.50 -3.82
C GLU A 83 -10.21 -4.10 -4.44
N GLN A 84 -11.25 -3.32 -4.14
CA GLN A 84 -11.35 -1.95 -4.62
C GLN A 84 -10.17 -1.09 -4.12
N LEU A 85 -9.75 -1.26 -2.87
CA LEU A 85 -8.59 -0.57 -2.33
C LEU A 85 -7.28 -1.03 -3.00
N VAL A 86 -7.14 -2.32 -3.30
CA VAL A 86 -5.99 -2.87 -4.04
C VAL A 86 -5.93 -2.31 -5.46
N TYR A 87 -7.08 -2.23 -6.16
CA TYR A 87 -7.15 -1.62 -7.49
C TYR A 87 -6.71 -0.16 -7.44
N LEU A 88 -7.30 0.65 -6.56
CA LEU A 88 -6.93 2.07 -6.43
C LEU A 88 -5.45 2.23 -6.13
N TYR A 89 -4.90 1.42 -5.22
CA TYR A 89 -3.48 1.43 -4.89
C TYR A 89 -2.61 1.11 -6.12
N GLY A 90 -2.89 0.01 -6.79
CA GLY A 90 -2.11 -0.44 -7.95
C GLY A 90 -2.25 0.50 -9.16
N ALA A 91 -3.42 1.12 -9.34
CA ALA A 91 -3.72 2.08 -10.40
C ALA A 91 -3.12 3.48 -10.15
N CYS A 92 -2.71 3.80 -8.93
CA CYS A 92 -2.22 5.14 -8.60
C CYS A 92 -0.90 5.47 -9.33
N ASP A 93 -0.93 6.44 -10.24
CA ASP A 93 0.28 7.18 -10.64
C ASP A 93 0.67 8.07 -9.46
N ARG A 94 1.67 7.64 -8.69
CA ARG A 94 2.06 8.29 -7.43
C ARG A 94 2.59 9.69 -7.69
N ARG A 95 3.38 9.85 -8.76
CA ARG A 95 3.99 11.13 -9.13
C ARG A 95 2.92 12.19 -9.43
N ARG A 96 1.83 11.80 -10.10
CA ARG A 96 0.75 12.72 -10.48
C ARG A 96 -0.34 12.85 -9.41
N SER A 97 -0.51 11.86 -8.54
CA SER A 97 -1.61 11.83 -7.56
C SER A 97 -1.20 12.34 -6.19
N TRP A 98 -0.02 11.92 -5.70
CA TRP A 98 0.36 12.14 -4.29
C TRP A 98 0.54 13.60 -3.85
N PRO A 99 1.12 14.52 -4.67
CA PRO A 99 1.41 15.88 -4.22
C PRO A 99 0.20 16.62 -3.63
N ASP A 100 -0.98 16.46 -4.24
CA ASP A 100 -2.20 17.18 -3.86
C ASP A 100 -3.34 16.23 -3.42
N LEU A 101 -3.02 14.96 -3.13
CA LEU A 101 -3.99 13.89 -2.88
C LEU A 101 -4.98 14.25 -1.76
N VAL A 102 -4.48 14.78 -0.65
CA VAL A 102 -5.30 15.06 0.54
C VAL A 102 -6.23 16.25 0.32
N THR A 103 -5.84 17.19 -0.53
CA THR A 103 -6.66 18.36 -0.87
C THR A 103 -7.70 18.03 -1.93
N THR A 104 -7.31 17.28 -2.96
CA THR A 104 -8.13 17.05 -4.16
C THR A 104 -8.91 15.73 -4.12
N ARG A 105 -8.40 14.74 -3.38
CA ARG A 105 -8.81 13.32 -3.46
C ARG A 105 -8.66 12.73 -4.85
N HIS A 106 -7.89 13.36 -5.74
CA HIS A 106 -7.72 12.89 -7.11
C HIS A 106 -6.61 11.86 -7.19
N LEU A 107 -6.93 10.77 -7.88
CA LEU A 107 -6.03 9.70 -8.24
C LEU A 107 -6.00 9.60 -9.75
N VAL A 108 -4.81 9.73 -10.32
CA VAL A 108 -4.58 9.47 -11.74
C VAL A 108 -4.38 7.97 -11.89
N ASP A 109 -5.31 7.31 -12.57
CA ASP A 109 -5.23 5.90 -12.93
C ASP A 109 -4.19 5.72 -14.04
N ARG A 110 -3.10 5.02 -13.74
CA ARG A 110 -2.00 4.73 -14.68
C ARG A 110 -2.33 3.63 -15.69
N PHE A 111 -3.34 2.80 -15.43
CA PHE A 111 -3.81 1.77 -16.35
C PHE A 111 -4.70 2.38 -17.44
N THR A 112 -5.54 3.36 -17.08
CA THR A 112 -6.54 3.94 -18.00
C THR A 112 -6.25 5.39 -18.42
N GLY A 113 -5.35 6.08 -17.72
CA GLY A 113 -5.07 7.50 -17.88
C GLY A 113 -6.13 8.44 -17.31
N ARG A 114 -7.20 7.91 -16.71
CA ARG A 114 -8.32 8.68 -16.17
C ARG A 114 -7.98 9.28 -14.79
N VAL A 115 -8.74 10.28 -14.39
CA VAL A 115 -8.68 10.82 -13.03
C VAL A 115 -9.92 10.36 -12.27
N GLU A 116 -9.71 9.72 -11.14
CA GLU A 116 -10.76 9.29 -10.21
C GLU A 116 -10.73 10.15 -8.96
N THR A 117 -11.89 10.53 -8.44
CA THR A 117 -12.00 11.18 -7.13
C THR A 117 -12.30 10.13 -6.07
N LEU A 118 -11.38 9.90 -5.14
CA LEU A 118 -11.54 8.94 -4.05
C LEU A 118 -12.76 9.30 -3.19
N ALA A 119 -13.62 8.31 -2.93
CA ALA A 119 -14.70 8.46 -1.95
C ALA A 119 -14.13 8.83 -0.57
N PRO A 120 -14.80 9.71 0.22
CA PRO A 120 -14.29 10.16 1.51
C PRO A 120 -13.86 9.01 2.46
N GLU A 121 -14.60 7.92 2.46
CA GLU A 121 -14.37 6.72 3.24
C GLU A 121 -13.13 5.92 2.82
N LEU A 122 -12.70 6.02 1.56
CA LEU A 122 -11.52 5.34 1.04
C LEU A 122 -10.24 6.16 1.20
N LEU A 123 -10.35 7.46 1.44
CA LEU A 123 -9.19 8.35 1.51
C LEU A 123 -8.23 7.96 2.64
N ARG A 124 -8.72 7.76 3.87
CA ARG A 124 -7.86 7.36 4.99
C ARG A 124 -7.26 5.96 4.80
N PRO A 125 -8.02 4.90 4.46
CA PRO A 125 -7.44 3.59 4.17
C PRO A 125 -6.35 3.62 3.10
N PHE A 126 -6.56 4.37 2.02
CA PHE A 126 -5.58 4.54 0.94
C PHE A 126 -4.31 5.24 1.42
N VAL A 127 -4.46 6.35 2.14
CA VAL A 127 -3.35 7.12 2.71
C VAL A 127 -2.55 6.27 3.68
N ASP A 128 -3.22 5.58 4.61
CA ASP A 128 -2.56 4.75 5.60
C ASP A 128 -1.85 3.55 4.96
N LEU A 129 -2.47 2.85 4.00
CA LEU A 129 -1.82 1.78 3.25
C LEU A 129 -0.58 2.29 2.51
N SER A 130 -0.70 3.43 1.83
CA SER A 130 0.41 4.05 1.11
C SER A 130 1.57 4.41 2.04
N ILE A 131 1.30 5.01 3.19
CA ILE A 131 2.34 5.32 4.18
C ILE A 131 2.98 4.04 4.72
N VAL A 132 2.17 3.08 5.19
CA VAL A 132 2.68 1.84 5.81
C VAL A 132 3.55 1.04 4.85
N ASN A 133 3.16 0.97 3.57
CA ASN A 133 3.99 0.37 2.53
C ASN A 133 5.39 0.98 2.49
N GLU A 134 5.47 2.30 2.37
CA GLU A 134 6.76 2.99 2.25
C GLU A 134 7.57 2.93 3.55
N LEU A 135 6.93 2.99 4.71
CA LEU A 135 7.61 2.86 5.99
C LEU A 135 8.30 1.49 6.14
N ASP A 136 7.64 0.40 5.73
CA ASP A 136 8.26 -0.93 5.75
C ASP A 136 9.49 -0.97 4.83
N VAL A 137 9.37 -0.46 3.62
CA VAL A 137 10.48 -0.36 2.65
C VAL A 137 11.65 0.46 3.23
N LEU A 138 11.38 1.64 3.78
CA LEU A 138 12.39 2.54 4.34
C LEU A 138 13.14 1.90 5.52
N VAL A 139 12.45 1.14 6.36
CA VAL A 139 13.06 0.42 7.50
C VAL A 139 14.01 -0.67 7.01
N HIS A 140 13.70 -1.30 5.87
CA HIS A 140 14.40 -2.47 5.39
C HIS A 140 15.36 -2.23 4.21
N ASP A 141 15.37 -1.03 3.63
CA ASP A 141 16.32 -0.61 2.60
C ASP A 141 16.95 0.77 2.93
N PRO A 142 18.17 0.77 3.51
CA PRO A 142 18.91 1.99 3.83
C PRO A 142 19.25 2.86 2.61
N THR A 143 19.27 2.28 1.40
CA THR A 143 19.53 3.03 0.16
C THR A 143 18.29 3.86 -0.20
N VAL A 144 17.10 3.26 -0.13
CA VAL A 144 15.84 3.97 -0.32
C VAL A 144 15.65 5.04 0.76
N ALA A 145 15.94 4.71 2.02
CA ALA A 145 15.85 5.67 3.13
C ALA A 145 16.70 6.92 2.90
N ARG A 146 17.96 6.75 2.48
CA ARG A 146 18.85 7.88 2.20
C ARG A 146 18.43 8.69 0.99
N ARG A 147 17.88 8.03 -0.04
CA ARG A 147 17.53 8.68 -1.30
C ARG A 147 16.20 9.43 -1.25
N TYR A 148 15.21 8.89 -0.52
CA TYR A 148 13.84 9.37 -0.55
C TYR A 148 13.28 9.76 0.82
N GLY A 149 14.05 9.62 1.91
CA GLY A 149 13.57 9.90 3.27
C GLY A 149 13.02 11.31 3.46
N ASP A 150 13.69 12.33 2.93
CA ASP A 150 13.21 13.72 3.01
C ASP A 150 11.96 13.96 2.16
N TYR A 151 11.89 13.34 0.98
CA TYR A 151 10.68 13.37 0.16
C TYR A 151 9.48 12.80 0.92
N PHE A 152 9.60 11.61 1.49
CA PHE A 152 8.52 10.99 2.27
C PHE A 152 8.20 11.77 3.54
N ARG A 153 9.19 12.36 4.20
CA ARG A 153 8.98 13.22 5.38
C ARG A 153 8.12 14.41 5.04
N SER A 154 8.45 15.13 3.98
CA SER A 154 7.67 16.28 3.53
C SER A 154 6.28 15.87 3.05
N LEU A 155 6.19 14.82 2.23
CA LEU A 155 4.91 14.34 1.69
C LEU A 155 3.97 13.88 2.81
N PHE A 156 4.42 12.99 3.70
CA PHE A 156 3.56 12.44 4.74
C PHE A 156 3.19 13.47 5.82
N ALA A 157 3.97 14.55 5.98
CA ALA A 157 3.55 15.69 6.79
C ALA A 157 2.29 16.38 6.20
N THR A 158 2.16 16.47 4.88
CA THR A 158 0.94 16.97 4.23
C THR A 158 -0.26 16.02 4.38
N TRP A 159 0.00 14.73 4.58
CA TRP A 159 -1.03 13.71 4.76
C TRP A 159 -1.49 13.48 6.20
N ALA A 160 -0.77 14.03 7.18
CA ALA A 160 -1.08 13.91 8.60
C ALA A 160 -2.52 14.32 9.01
N PRO A 161 -3.21 15.28 8.37
CA PRO A 161 -4.60 15.60 8.70
C PRO A 161 -5.60 14.47 8.43
N VAL A 162 -5.25 13.53 7.55
CA VAL A 162 -6.12 12.43 7.11
C VAL A 162 -5.68 11.09 7.69
N ALA A 163 -4.36 10.86 7.77
CA ALA A 163 -3.78 9.62 8.25
C ALA A 163 -4.23 9.29 9.68
N SER A 164 -4.27 8.00 10.03
CA SER A 164 -4.56 7.60 11.41
C SER A 164 -3.47 8.10 12.37
N SER A 165 -3.84 8.25 13.65
CA SER A 165 -2.91 8.70 14.69
C SER A 165 -1.73 7.74 14.87
N GLY A 166 -1.98 6.43 14.75
CA GLY A 166 -0.95 5.38 14.81
C GLY A 166 0.07 5.51 13.68
N VAL A 167 -0.40 5.61 12.43
CA VAL A 167 0.46 5.79 11.25
C VAL A 167 1.23 7.11 11.32
N THR A 168 0.59 8.20 11.78
CA THR A 168 1.25 9.50 11.94
C THR A 168 2.36 9.44 12.99
N ALA A 169 2.13 8.77 14.13
CA ALA A 169 3.13 8.61 15.17
C ALA A 169 4.30 7.74 14.71
N GLU A 170 4.02 6.66 13.98
CA GLU A 170 5.04 5.79 13.36
C GLU A 170 5.92 6.57 12.38
N THR A 171 5.28 7.30 11.46
CA THR A 171 5.95 8.13 10.45
C THR A 171 6.92 9.09 11.10
N ARG A 172 6.47 9.83 12.12
CA ARG A 172 7.31 10.76 12.86
C ARG A 172 8.49 10.04 13.52
N ARG A 173 8.25 8.89 14.14
CA ARG A 173 9.31 8.13 14.83
C ARG A 173 10.38 7.62 13.87
N LEU A 174 9.99 7.06 12.72
CA LEU A 174 10.94 6.47 11.77
C LEU A 174 11.70 7.54 10.98
N LEU A 175 10.99 8.57 10.49
CA LEU A 175 11.63 9.59 9.68
C LEU A 175 12.45 10.57 10.53
N ALA A 176 12.10 10.86 11.79
CA ALA A 176 12.94 11.68 12.68
C ALA A 176 14.34 11.09 12.93
N ARG A 177 14.55 9.81 12.63
CA ARG A 177 15.82 9.09 12.84
C ARG A 177 16.69 9.02 11.58
N SER A 178 16.26 9.60 10.46
CA SER A 178 17.11 9.71 9.27
C SER A 178 18.11 10.87 9.44
N PRO A 179 19.42 10.61 9.41
CA PRO A 179 20.48 11.61 9.63
C PRO A 179 20.58 12.65 8.51
#